data_AF-A0A2M7PSR6-F1
#
_entry.id   AF-A0A2M7PSR6-F1
#
_cell.length_a   1.000
_cell.length_b   1.000
_cell.length_c   1.000
_cell.angle_alpha   90.00
_cell.angle_beta   90.00
_cell.angle_gamma   90.00
#
_symmetry.space_group_name_H-M   'P 1'
#
loop_
_entity.id
_entity.type
_entity.pdbx_description
1 polymer ?
#
loop_
_entity_poly.entity_id
_entity_poly.type
_entity_poly.pdbx_seq_one_letter_code
_entity_poly.pdbx_strand_id
1 'polypeptide(L)'
;TMFIVVAFLGLGTTFFYNFLANSGSWFGNMVIPGINPGDMNTAGVLPLMNIAVGLEVFAGLGIIVLLMADGAEYTKKKENAENDR
;
A
#
# COMPACT_ATOMS: atom_id res chain seq x y z
N THR A 1 -1.32 6.01 6.93
CA THR A 1 -1.13 5.01 5.87
C THR A 1 -1.16 3.62 6.50
N MET A 2 -1.68 2.59 5.82
CA MET A 2 -1.66 1.22 6.38
C MET A 2 -0.22 0.75 6.69
N PHE A 3 0.74 1.22 5.90
CA PHE A 3 2.17 0.92 6.07
C PHE A 3 2.71 1.33 7.45
N ILE A 4 2.43 2.56 7.90
CA ILE A 4 2.95 3.04 9.19
C ILE A 4 2.28 2.34 10.38
N VAL A 5 1.03 1.94 10.26
CA VAL A 5 0.31 1.21 11.31
C VAL A 5 0.97 -0.15 11.54
N VAL A 6 1.28 -0.88 10.47
CA VAL A 6 2.03 -2.16 10.54
C VAL A 6 3.41 -1.96 11.16
N ALA A 7 4.08 -0.85 10.84
CA ALA A 7 5.38 -0.51 11.41
C ALA A 7 5.32 -0.31 12.93
N PHE A 8 4.26 0.36 13.41
CA PHE A 8 4.05 0.64 14.82
C PHE A 8 3.66 -0.59 15.64
N LEU A 9 3.00 -1.58 15.04
CA LEU A 9 2.72 -2.86 15.70
C LEU A 9 4.01 -3.60 16.13
N GLY A 10 5.15 -3.29 15.51
CA GLY A 10 6.45 -3.84 15.90
C GLY A 10 7.12 -3.15 17.11
N LEU A 11 6.64 -1.98 17.56
CA LEU A 11 7.33 -1.15 18.58
C LEU A 11 7.53 -1.84 19.95
N GLY A 12 6.86 -2.96 20.21
CA GLY A 12 7.12 -3.78 21.41
C GLY A 12 8.56 -4.30 21.51
N THR A 13 9.28 -4.36 20.39
CA THR A 13 10.69 -4.79 20.34
C THR A 13 11.53 -3.83 19.50
N THR A 14 11.16 -3.61 18.23
CA THR A 14 11.84 -2.67 17.31
C THR A 14 10.85 -2.16 16.25
N PHE A 15 11.06 -0.95 15.73
CA PHE A 15 10.33 -0.49 14.54
C PHE A 15 10.45 -1.51 13.40
N PHE A 16 9.32 -1.89 12.78
CA PHE A 16 9.25 -3.00 11.82
C PHE A 16 9.73 -4.37 12.33
N TYR A 17 9.56 -4.66 13.61
CA TYR A 17 9.79 -6.02 14.10
C TYR A 17 8.90 -7.01 13.34
N ASN A 18 9.54 -8.04 12.76
CA ASN A 18 8.84 -9.06 12.00
C ASN A 18 8.16 -10.06 12.94
N PHE A 19 7.13 -9.59 13.65
CA PHE A 19 6.44 -10.37 14.68
C PHE A 19 5.62 -11.53 14.09
N LEU A 20 5.27 -11.47 12.80
CA LEU A 20 4.61 -12.59 12.12
C LEU A 20 5.60 -13.69 11.72
N ALA A 21 6.89 -13.39 11.52
CA ALA A 21 7.85 -14.42 11.16
C ALA A 21 8.00 -15.44 12.29
N ASN A 22 7.99 -16.73 11.93
CA ASN A 22 8.11 -17.84 12.86
C ASN A 22 6.96 -17.95 13.90
N SER A 23 5.81 -17.30 13.66
CA SER A 23 4.63 -17.36 14.53
C SER A 23 3.74 -18.59 14.26
N GLY A 24 3.98 -19.34 13.18
CA GLY A 24 3.16 -20.49 12.75
C GLY A 24 1.78 -20.12 12.20
N SER A 25 1.48 -18.82 12.07
CA SER A 25 0.23 -18.28 11.53
C SER A 25 0.37 -17.93 10.03
N TRP A 26 -0.61 -17.22 9.47
CA TRP A 26 -0.57 -16.68 8.11
C TRP A 26 0.68 -15.80 7.94
N PHE A 27 1.51 -16.06 6.93
CA PHE A 27 2.84 -15.49 6.72
C PHE A 27 3.89 -15.81 7.81
N GLY A 28 3.61 -16.78 8.69
CA GLY A 28 4.46 -17.12 9.83
C GLY A 28 5.17 -18.46 9.73
N ASN A 29 5.32 -19.05 8.54
CA ASN A 29 6.11 -20.27 8.38
C ASN A 29 7.55 -20.02 8.85
N MET A 30 8.10 -21.02 9.52
CA MET A 30 9.50 -21.02 9.93
C MET A 30 10.39 -21.01 8.69
N VAL A 31 11.32 -20.05 8.62
CA VAL A 31 12.36 -20.06 7.59
C VAL A 31 13.28 -21.25 7.89
N ILE A 32 13.30 -22.24 7.00
CA ILE A 32 14.25 -23.35 7.10
C ILE A 32 15.67 -22.76 6.91
N PRO A 33 16.62 -23.03 7.81
CA PRO A 33 18.00 -22.57 7.63
C PRO A 33 18.59 -23.18 6.35
N GLY A 34 18.84 -22.33 5.35
CA GLY A 34 19.28 -22.73 4.01
C GLY A 34 18.76 -21.79 2.93
N ILE A 35 18.91 -22.18 1.66
CA ILE A 35 18.30 -21.45 0.54
C ILE A 35 16.79 -21.58 0.67
N ASN A 36 16.11 -20.48 0.98
CA ASN A 36 14.65 -20.48 0.97
C ASN A 36 14.17 -20.63 -0.48
N PRO A 37 13.35 -21.64 -0.82
CA PRO A 37 12.89 -21.89 -2.19
C PRO A 37 11.91 -20.83 -2.73
N GLY A 38 11.85 -19.64 -2.11
CA GLY A 38 10.92 -18.58 -2.46
C GLY A 38 9.52 -18.75 -1.85
N ASP A 39 9.41 -19.39 -0.68
CA ASP A 39 8.12 -19.49 0.02
C ASP A 39 7.70 -18.10 0.52
N MET A 40 6.59 -17.59 -0.02
CA MET A 40 6.00 -16.31 0.38
C MET A 40 5.47 -16.33 1.81
N ASN A 41 5.14 -17.51 2.34
CA ASN A 41 4.55 -17.67 3.66
C ASN A 41 5.60 -17.59 4.79
N THR A 42 6.89 -17.49 4.49
CA THR A 42 7.96 -17.24 5.48
C THR A 42 8.29 -15.76 5.64
N ALA A 43 7.66 -14.90 4.84
CA ALA A 43 8.05 -13.49 4.71
C ALA A 43 7.49 -12.61 5.86
N GLY A 44 6.60 -13.12 6.71
CA GLY A 44 6.11 -12.40 7.90
C GLY A 44 5.35 -11.13 7.56
N VAL A 45 5.83 -9.99 8.05
CA VAL A 45 5.22 -8.67 7.81
C VAL A 45 5.49 -8.12 6.39
N LEU A 46 6.45 -8.68 5.64
CA LEU A 46 6.87 -8.17 4.32
C LEU A 46 5.72 -8.12 3.29
N PRO A 47 4.90 -9.18 3.10
CA PRO A 47 3.81 -9.13 2.13
C PRO A 47 2.75 -8.10 2.48
N LEU A 48 2.46 -7.93 3.79
CA LEU A 48 1.49 -6.95 4.27
C LEU A 48 1.95 -5.52 3.99
N MET A 49 3.25 -5.22 4.17
CA MET A 49 3.82 -3.92 3.83
C MET A 49 3.72 -3.61 2.34
N ASN A 50 4.02 -4.58 1.48
CA ASN A 50 3.96 -4.38 0.03
C ASN A 50 2.54 -4.10 -0.46
N ILE A 51 1.55 -4.80 0.10
CA ILE A 51 0.13 -4.53 -0.20
C ILE A 51 -0.27 -3.14 0.30
N ALA A 52 0.15 -2.77 1.51
CA ALA A 52 -0.17 -1.46 2.08
C ALA A 52 0.37 -0.30 1.23
N VAL A 53 1.63 -0.38 0.79
CA VAL A 53 2.25 0.63 -0.08
C VAL A 53 1.59 0.63 -1.47
N GLY A 54 1.35 -0.55 -2.04
CA GLY A 54 0.71 -0.67 -3.35
C GLY A 54 -0.68 -0.03 -3.39
N LEU A 55 -1.50 -0.27 -2.37
CA LEU A 55 -2.83 0.33 -2.25
C LEU A 55 -2.77 1.85 -2.07
N GLU A 56 -1.82 2.34 -1.28
CA GLU A 56 -1.64 3.77 -1.04
C GLU A 56 -1.25 4.53 -2.32
N VAL A 57 -0.27 4.01 -3.06
CA VAL A 57 0.17 4.61 -4.33
C VAL A 57 -0.96 4.55 -5.35
N PHE A 58 -1.68 3.42 -5.43
CA PHE A 58 -2.83 3.28 -6.31
C PHE A 58 -3.93 4.30 -6.00
N ALA A 59 -4.27 4.47 -4.72
CA ALA A 59 -5.26 5.47 -4.30
C ALA A 59 -4.80 6.90 -4.59
N GLY A 60 -3.53 7.22 -4.33
CA GLY A 60 -2.95 8.54 -4.61
C GLY A 60 -3.02 8.90 -6.09
N LEU A 61 -2.56 7.99 -6.96
CA LEU A 61 -2.62 8.18 -8.42
C LEU A 61 -4.07 8.24 -8.93
N GLY A 62 -4.96 7.39 -8.41
CA GLY A 62 -6.37 7.39 -8.78
C GLY A 62 -7.06 8.74 -8.49
N ILE A 63 -6.81 9.32 -7.33
CA ILE A 63 -7.36 10.64 -6.97
C ILE A 63 -6.82 11.74 -7.88
N ILE A 64 -5.52 11.73 -8.19
CA ILE A 64 -4.92 12.74 -9.09
C ILE A 64 -5.60 12.71 -10.47
N VAL A 65 -5.76 11.51 -11.04
CA VAL A 65 -6.40 11.36 -12.36
C VAL A 65 -7.86 11.79 -12.33
N LEU A 66 -8.60 11.43 -11.28
CA LEU A 66 -10.00 11.86 -11.12
C LEU A 66 -10.14 13.38 -11.02
N LEU A 67 -9.30 14.03 -10.23
CA LEU A 67 -9.31 15.49 -10.09
C LEU A 67 -8.91 16.20 -11.39
N MET A 68 -7.97 15.64 -12.16
CA MET A 68 -7.61 16.17 -13.47
C MET A 68 -8.76 16.03 -14.47
N ALA A 69 -9.45 14.90 -14.49
CA ALA A 69 -10.60 14.67 -15.36
C ALA A 69 -11.76 15.63 -15.02
N ASP A 70 -12.08 15.75 -13.74
CA ASP A 70 -13.11 16.67 -13.23
C ASP A 70 -12.75 18.13 -13.57
N GLY A 71 -11.52 18.55 -13.28
CA GLY A 71 -11.02 19.89 -13.61
C GLY A 71 -11.03 20.21 -15.11
N ALA A 72 -10.75 19.22 -15.96
CA ALA A 72 -10.84 19.38 -17.42
C ALA A 72 -12.30 19.59 -17.87
N GLU A 73 -13.25 18.85 -17.29
CA GLU A 73 -14.67 19.03 -17.57
C GLU A 73 -15.19 20.40 -17.11
N TYR A 74 -14.80 20.83 -15.90
CA TYR A 74 -15.11 22.17 -15.38
C TYR A 74 -14.59 23.29 -16.29
N THR A 75 -13.36 23.16 -16.78
CA THR A 75 -12.74 24.16 -17.69
C THR A 75 -13.50 24.23 -19.00
N LYS A 76 -13.82 23.08 -19.60
CA LYS A 76 -14.59 23.00 -20.85
C LYS A 76 -15.99 23.59 -20.69
N LYS A 77 -16.66 23.33 -19.56
CA LYS A 77 -17.99 23.89 -19.26
C LYS A 77 -17.95 25.41 -19.15
N LYS A 78 -16.91 25.97 -18.53
CA LYS A 78 -16.72 27.41 -18.39
C LYS A 78 -16.52 28.10 -19.74
N GLU A 79 -15.68 27.55 -20.61
CA GLU A 79 -15.45 28.09 -21.96
C GLU A 79 -16.75 28.11 -22.80
N ASN A 80 -17.53 27.03 -22.76
CA ASN A 80 -18.82 26.99 -23.48
C ASN A 80 -19.82 28.04 -22.97
N ALA A 81 -19.87 28.27 -21.66
CA ALA A 81 -20.76 29.26 -21.07
C ALA A 81 -20.33 30.73 -21.33
N GLU A 82 -19.06 30.96 -21.66
CA GLU A 82 -18.54 32.27 -22.07
C GLU A 82 -18.79 32.54 -23.56
N ASN A 83 -18.68 31.51 -24.42
CA ASN A 83 -18.91 31.62 -25.86
C ASN A 83 -20.40 31.80 -26.23
N ASP A 84 -21.32 31.39 -25.36
CA ASP A 84 -22.78 31.57 -25.53
C ASP A 84 -23.30 32.95 -25.07
N ARG A 85 -22.42 33.88 -24.63
CA ARG A 85 -22.77 35.26 -24.21
C ARG A 85 -22.35 36.29 -25.26
#